data_AF-A0A920DP95-F1
#
_entry.id   AF-A0A920DP95-F1
#
_cell.length_a   1.000
_cell.length_b   1.000
_cell.length_c   1.000
_cell.angle_alpha   90.00
_cell.angle_beta   90.00
_cell.angle_gamma   90.00
#
_symmetry.space_group_name_H-M   'P 1'
#
loop_
_entity.id
_entity.type
_entity.pdbx_description
1 polymer ?
#
loop_
_entity_poly.entity_id
_entity_poly.type
_entity_poly.pdbx_seq_one_letter_code
_entity_poly.pdbx_strand_id
1 'polypeptide(L)'
;MLSYGVFVGVSPFGMGANFNYNFNEKTTLSIGLGFAPEGEVPGALAPEVSALGDYTWESKTQWMGMFLNHRPFESMNWFTVNAGIGIGYIENHIHIGHDLLPEGHSETDAEYLANYSENPVGYFGFAARTPNQKGLQFGFDFGLLHTGGPVISGVDTSKIAAIKDNLAPNVLPNFQISVGYGF
;
A
#
# COMPACT_ATOMS: atom_id res chain seq x y z
N MET A 1 -29.30 11.17 -8.84
CA MET A 1 -28.19 10.63 -8.04
C MET A 1 -27.63 9.43 -8.78
N LEU A 2 -26.33 9.36 -9.02
CA LEU A 2 -25.72 8.20 -9.68
C LEU A 2 -25.36 7.20 -8.63
N SER A 3 -25.85 5.99 -8.81
CA SER A 3 -25.66 4.94 -7.82
C SER A 3 -24.27 4.32 -7.93
N TYR A 4 -23.60 4.41 -9.09
CA TYR A 4 -22.42 3.59 -9.35
C TYR A 4 -21.24 4.33 -10.00
N GLY A 5 -20.07 3.74 -9.90
CA GLY A 5 -18.89 4.14 -10.66
C GLY A 5 -17.80 3.08 -10.63
N VAL A 6 -16.87 3.19 -11.56
CA VAL A 6 -15.66 2.37 -11.59
C VAL A 6 -14.44 3.26 -11.62
N PHE A 7 -13.41 2.90 -10.88
CA PHE A 7 -12.16 3.63 -10.81
C PHE A 7 -10.99 2.68 -11.03
N VAL A 8 -9.96 3.16 -11.70
CA VAL A 8 -8.64 2.55 -11.73
C VAL A 8 -7.64 3.52 -11.11
N GLY A 9 -6.62 3.00 -10.44
CA GLY A 9 -5.62 3.83 -9.80
C GLY A 9 -4.28 3.11 -9.63
N VAL A 10 -3.29 3.91 -9.29
CA VAL A 10 -1.92 3.47 -9.00
C VAL A 10 -1.49 3.99 -7.64
N SER A 11 -0.82 3.16 -6.87
CA SER A 11 -0.25 3.51 -5.56
C SER A 11 1.04 2.73 -5.29
N PRO A 12 1.72 2.95 -4.15
CA PRO A 12 2.84 2.10 -3.73
C PRO A 12 2.49 0.61 -3.64
N PHE A 13 1.20 0.27 -3.49
CA PHE A 13 0.71 -1.11 -3.45
C PHE A 13 0.23 -1.62 -4.81
N GLY A 14 0.66 -0.96 -5.89
CA GLY A 14 0.42 -1.38 -7.27
C GLY A 14 -0.79 -0.74 -7.95
N MET A 15 -1.26 -1.40 -8.99
CA MET A 15 -2.46 -1.01 -9.73
C MET A 15 -3.70 -1.57 -9.04
N GLY A 16 -4.78 -0.79 -9.02
CA GLY A 16 -6.05 -1.24 -8.45
C GLY A 16 -7.25 -0.79 -9.26
N ALA A 17 -8.34 -1.54 -9.14
CA ALA A 17 -9.66 -1.20 -9.64
C ALA A 17 -10.66 -1.20 -8.49
N ASN A 18 -11.58 -0.23 -8.50
CA ASN A 18 -12.62 -0.08 -7.48
C ASN A 18 -13.98 0.02 -8.14
N PHE A 19 -14.94 -0.71 -7.59
CA PHE A 19 -16.36 -0.48 -7.81
C PHE A 19 -16.91 0.39 -6.69
N ASN A 20 -17.63 1.44 -7.06
CA ASN A 20 -18.18 2.42 -6.13
C ASN A 20 -19.70 2.34 -6.13
N TYR A 21 -20.28 2.30 -4.93
CA TYR A 21 -21.71 2.54 -4.70
C TYR A 21 -21.89 3.83 -3.91
N ASN A 22 -22.58 4.81 -4.50
CA ASN A 22 -22.86 6.08 -3.84
C ASN A 22 -24.17 5.97 -3.07
N PHE A 23 -24.10 5.96 -1.74
CA PHE A 23 -25.30 6.03 -0.90
C PHE A 23 -26.00 7.38 -1.05
N ASN A 24 -25.21 8.44 -1.22
CA ASN A 24 -25.69 9.79 -1.48
C ASN A 24 -24.58 10.65 -2.14
N GLU A 25 -24.81 11.95 -2.26
CA GLU A 25 -23.86 12.90 -2.86
C GLU A 25 -22.54 13.02 -2.07
N LYS A 26 -22.56 12.69 -0.77
CA LYS A 26 -21.42 12.82 0.15
C LYS A 26 -20.75 11.49 0.47
N THR A 27 -21.48 10.38 0.48
CA THR A 27 -21.01 9.09 0.98
C THR A 27 -20.99 8.02 -0.11
N THR A 28 -19.84 7.35 -0.25
CA THR A 28 -19.59 6.28 -1.21
C THR A 28 -18.93 5.09 -0.52
N LEU A 29 -19.44 3.88 -0.77
CA LEU A 29 -18.72 2.64 -0.50
C LEU A 29 -17.90 2.27 -1.73
N SER A 30 -16.61 2.04 -1.56
CA SER A 30 -15.71 1.51 -2.58
C SER A 30 -15.29 0.09 -2.21
N ILE A 31 -15.43 -0.83 -3.14
CA ILE A 31 -14.89 -2.19 -3.04
C ILE A 31 -13.85 -2.32 -4.14
N GLY A 32 -12.61 -2.59 -3.76
CA GLY A 32 -11.49 -2.60 -4.69
C GLY A 32 -10.64 -3.85 -4.59
N LEU A 33 -9.92 -4.10 -5.67
CA LEU A 33 -8.86 -5.09 -5.74
C LEU A 33 -7.65 -4.48 -6.44
N GLY A 34 -6.47 -4.95 -6.11
CA GLY A 34 -5.25 -4.49 -6.74
C GLY A 34 -4.08 -5.43 -6.52
N PHE A 35 -3.02 -5.17 -7.27
CA PHE A 35 -1.79 -5.93 -7.22
C PHE A 35 -0.61 -5.12 -7.78
N ALA A 36 0.58 -5.47 -7.33
CA ALA A 36 1.84 -5.14 -7.97
C ALA A 36 2.54 -6.47 -8.30
N PRO A 37 2.97 -6.70 -9.55
CA PRO A 37 3.89 -7.79 -9.82
C PRO A 37 5.20 -7.56 -9.06
N GLU A 38 5.96 -8.63 -8.85
CA GLU A 38 7.29 -8.54 -8.28
C GLU A 38 8.17 -7.59 -9.11
N GLY A 39 8.86 -6.70 -8.41
CA GLY A 39 9.79 -5.76 -9.00
C GLY A 39 10.50 -4.91 -7.97
N GLU A 40 11.57 -4.27 -8.40
CA GLU A 40 12.41 -3.44 -7.56
C GLU A 40 11.65 -2.20 -7.03
N VAL A 41 11.72 -1.99 -5.72
CA VAL A 41 11.22 -0.80 -5.05
C VAL A 41 12.16 0.36 -5.38
N PRO A 42 11.64 1.48 -5.93
CA PRO A 42 12.48 2.65 -6.20
C PRO A 42 13.25 3.08 -4.95
N GLY A 43 14.55 3.34 -5.06
CA GLY A 43 15.40 3.67 -3.90
C GLY A 43 14.92 4.84 -3.04
N ALA A 44 14.13 5.78 -3.59
CA ALA A 44 13.51 6.86 -2.84
C ALA A 44 12.37 6.41 -1.89
N LEU A 45 11.88 5.17 -2.06
CA LEU A 45 10.81 4.56 -1.27
C LEU A 45 11.33 3.40 -0.41
N ALA A 46 12.51 2.86 -0.70
CA ALA A 46 13.16 1.85 0.11
C ALA A 46 13.74 2.49 1.40
N PRO A 47 13.56 1.86 2.58
CA PRO A 47 14.09 2.39 3.83
C PRO A 47 15.61 2.26 3.88
N GLU A 48 16.33 3.30 4.29
CA GLU A 48 17.80 3.20 4.42
C GLU A 48 18.18 2.25 5.58
N VAL A 49 18.86 1.14 5.28
CA VAL A 49 19.32 0.17 6.29
C VAL A 49 20.83 -0.03 6.15
N SER A 50 21.61 0.83 6.82
CA SER A 50 23.08 0.86 6.71
C SER A 50 23.77 -0.47 7.02
N ALA A 51 23.18 -1.31 7.88
CA ALA A 51 23.69 -2.63 8.24
C ALA A 51 23.66 -3.65 7.09
N LEU A 52 22.93 -3.37 6.00
CA LEU A 52 22.83 -4.22 4.83
C LEU A 52 23.84 -3.86 3.73
N GLY A 53 24.61 -2.77 3.89
CA GLY A 53 25.44 -2.24 2.81
C GLY A 53 24.60 -1.84 1.60
N ASP A 54 25.14 -2.05 0.39
CA ASP A 54 24.36 -1.94 -0.84
C ASP A 54 23.43 -3.16 -0.95
N TYR A 55 22.14 -2.91 -1.10
CA TYR A 55 21.12 -3.94 -1.17
C TYR A 55 20.07 -3.60 -2.24
N THR A 56 19.40 -4.62 -2.78
CA THR A 56 18.20 -4.44 -3.62
C THR A 56 16.96 -4.87 -2.84
N TRP A 57 15.84 -4.21 -3.11
CA TRP A 57 14.56 -4.51 -2.48
C TRP A 57 13.54 -4.77 -3.56
N GLU A 58 13.04 -5.99 -3.63
CA GLU A 58 11.93 -6.36 -4.50
C GLU A 58 10.65 -6.51 -3.68
N SER A 59 9.53 -6.06 -4.23
CA SER A 59 8.23 -6.15 -3.57
C SER A 59 7.16 -6.62 -4.52
N LYS A 60 6.22 -7.40 -3.99
CA LYS A 60 5.04 -7.90 -4.69
C LYS A 60 3.84 -7.74 -3.77
N THR A 61 2.70 -7.32 -4.33
CA THR A 61 1.50 -7.09 -3.54
C THR A 61 0.26 -7.69 -4.19
N GLN A 62 -0.70 -8.07 -3.36
CA GLN A 62 -2.06 -8.35 -3.78
C GLN A 62 -3.01 -7.94 -2.66
N TRP A 63 -4.09 -7.27 -3.00
CA TRP A 63 -5.06 -6.83 -2.00
C TRP A 63 -6.47 -6.75 -2.55
N MET A 64 -7.42 -6.84 -1.64
CA MET A 64 -8.82 -6.45 -1.78
C MET A 64 -9.16 -5.52 -0.62
N GLY A 65 -10.06 -4.57 -0.80
CA GLY A 65 -10.43 -3.65 0.27
C GLY A 65 -11.86 -3.13 0.17
N MET A 66 -12.35 -2.67 1.32
CA MET A 66 -13.65 -2.02 1.46
C MET A 66 -13.46 -0.69 2.17
N PHE A 67 -13.88 0.39 1.52
CA PHE A 67 -13.55 1.76 1.93
C PHE A 67 -14.78 2.65 1.90
N LEU A 68 -15.10 3.26 3.04
CA LEU A 68 -16.13 4.27 3.15
C LEU A 68 -15.52 5.65 2.96
N ASN A 69 -15.98 6.32 1.92
CA ASN A 69 -15.57 7.66 1.54
C ASN A 69 -16.69 8.64 1.91
N HIS A 70 -16.38 9.65 2.70
CA HIS A 70 -17.37 10.65 3.13
C HIS A 70 -16.86 12.07 2.93
N ARG A 71 -17.70 12.95 2.40
CA ARG A 71 -17.44 14.40 2.24
C ARG A 71 -18.07 15.17 3.40
N PRO A 72 -17.32 15.52 4.46
CA PRO A 72 -17.90 16.10 5.66
C PRO A 72 -18.31 17.57 5.49
N PHE A 73 -17.70 18.30 4.56
CA PHE A 73 -17.89 19.75 4.41
C PHE A 73 -18.80 20.09 3.24
N GLU A 74 -19.77 20.98 3.47
CA GLU A 74 -20.69 21.45 2.42
C GLU A 74 -20.00 22.34 1.38
N SER A 75 -19.09 23.21 1.81
CA SER A 75 -18.36 24.13 0.94
C SER A 75 -17.17 23.49 0.22
N MET A 76 -16.76 22.28 0.63
CA MET A 76 -15.59 21.57 0.09
C MET A 76 -15.97 20.15 -0.38
N ASN A 77 -16.83 20.08 -1.39
CA ASN A 77 -17.27 18.81 -1.99
C ASN A 77 -16.15 17.99 -2.67
N TRP A 78 -14.94 18.55 -2.78
CA TRP A 78 -13.78 17.82 -3.27
C TRP A 78 -13.05 17.06 -2.16
N PHE A 79 -13.18 17.49 -0.90
CA PHE A 79 -12.47 16.88 0.23
C PHE A 79 -13.26 15.70 0.78
N THR A 80 -12.55 14.58 0.97
CA THR A 80 -13.12 13.31 1.42
C THR A 80 -12.29 12.74 2.56
N VAL A 81 -12.96 12.20 3.58
CA VAL A 81 -12.38 11.32 4.58
C VAL A 81 -12.64 9.88 4.14
N ASN A 82 -11.61 9.05 4.17
CA ASN A 82 -11.67 7.66 3.75
C ASN A 82 -11.26 6.77 4.93
N ALA A 83 -12.10 5.79 5.27
CA ALA A 83 -11.80 4.78 6.28
C ALA A 83 -12.26 3.41 5.79
N GLY A 84 -11.50 2.37 6.10
CA GLY A 84 -11.82 1.04 5.60
C GLY A 84 -10.95 -0.06 6.14
N ILE A 85 -11.07 -1.22 5.48
CA ILE A 85 -10.25 -2.39 5.74
C ILE A 85 -9.68 -2.94 4.45
N GLY A 86 -8.49 -3.51 4.53
CA GLY A 86 -7.83 -4.25 3.46
C GLY A 86 -7.62 -5.71 3.86
N ILE A 87 -7.61 -6.59 2.87
CA ILE A 87 -7.18 -7.98 2.99
C ILE A 87 -6.20 -8.24 1.85
N GLY A 88 -5.02 -8.77 2.14
CA GLY A 88 -3.99 -8.99 1.16
C GLY A 88 -2.66 -9.45 1.74
N TYR A 89 -1.62 -9.30 0.95
CA TYR A 89 -0.24 -9.50 1.37
C TYR A 89 0.71 -8.52 0.67
N ILE A 90 1.85 -8.32 1.28
CA ILE A 90 3.04 -7.67 0.72
C ILE A 90 4.20 -8.63 0.98
N GLU A 91 4.76 -9.16 -0.10
CA GLU A 91 5.99 -9.96 -0.06
C GLU A 91 7.15 -9.03 -0.39
N ASN A 92 8.19 -9.06 0.45
CA ASN A 92 9.39 -8.25 0.27
C ASN A 92 10.62 -9.17 0.31
N HIS A 93 11.45 -9.04 -0.72
CA HIS A 93 12.70 -9.76 -0.89
C HIS A 93 13.84 -8.75 -0.88
N ILE A 94 14.78 -8.92 0.05
CA ILE A 94 15.88 -7.98 0.27
C ILE A 94 17.18 -8.75 0.01
N HIS A 95 17.87 -8.42 -1.08
CA HIS A 95 19.11 -9.09 -1.48
C HIS A 95 20.31 -8.23 -1.09
N ILE A 96 21.28 -8.85 -0.42
CA ILE A 96 22.53 -8.20 -0.02
C ILE A 96 23.73 -8.80 -0.76
N GLY A 97 24.88 -8.12 -0.72
CA GLY A 97 26.14 -8.68 -1.20
C GLY A 97 26.56 -9.93 -0.41
N HIS A 98 27.03 -10.98 -1.10
CA HIS A 98 27.51 -12.23 -0.47
C HIS A 98 28.66 -11.98 0.52
N ASP A 99 29.49 -10.98 0.26
CA ASP A 99 30.60 -10.55 1.10
C ASP A 99 30.17 -10.00 2.48
N LEU A 100 28.88 -9.69 2.65
CA LEU A 100 28.29 -9.22 3.91
C LEU A 100 27.70 -10.35 4.77
N LEU A 101 27.79 -11.60 4.30
CA LEU A 101 27.33 -12.77 5.02
C LEU A 101 28.35 -13.25 6.07
N PRO A 102 27.89 -13.90 7.16
CA PRO A 102 28.78 -14.58 8.08
C PRO A 102 29.55 -15.71 7.38
N GLU A 103 30.73 -16.06 7.91
CA GLU A 103 31.52 -17.18 7.38
C GLU A 103 30.72 -18.49 7.34
N GLY A 104 30.85 -19.24 6.25
CA GLY A 104 30.17 -20.53 6.07
C GLY A 104 28.80 -20.46 5.36
N HIS A 105 28.36 -19.26 4.98
CA HIS A 105 27.11 -19.05 4.23
C HIS A 105 27.34 -18.90 2.71
N SER A 106 26.31 -19.27 1.96
CA SER A 106 26.31 -19.30 0.49
C SER A 106 25.50 -18.14 -0.11
N GLU A 107 25.56 -17.94 -1.42
CA GLU A 107 24.79 -16.89 -2.11
C GLU A 107 23.28 -16.99 -1.87
N THR A 108 22.73 -18.18 -1.64
CA THR A 108 21.31 -18.36 -1.33
C THR A 108 20.92 -17.84 0.06
N ASP A 109 21.91 -17.61 0.94
CA ASP A 109 21.70 -17.03 2.26
C ASP A 109 21.70 -15.48 2.23
N ALA A 110 22.00 -14.88 1.07
CA ALA A 110 22.05 -13.43 0.85
C ALA A 110 20.68 -12.77 0.70
N GLU A 111 19.61 -13.45 1.12
CA GLU A 111 18.23 -12.99 1.03
C GLU A 111 17.60 -12.86 2.42
N TYR A 112 16.93 -11.72 2.62
CA TYR A 112 16.11 -11.44 3.80
C TYR A 112 14.68 -11.17 3.33
N LEU A 113 13.71 -11.58 4.14
CA LEU A 113 12.30 -11.35 3.88
C LEU A 113 11.72 -10.38 4.91
N ALA A 114 10.76 -9.56 4.48
CA ALA A 114 10.02 -8.64 5.36
C ALA A 114 8.53 -8.60 4.99
N ASN A 115 7.80 -9.69 5.27
CA ASN A 115 6.49 -9.93 4.67
C ASN A 115 5.33 -9.46 5.53
N TYR A 116 4.39 -8.72 4.95
CA TYR A 116 3.12 -8.36 5.59
C TYR A 116 2.03 -9.31 5.09
N SER A 117 1.51 -10.16 5.97
CA SER A 117 0.44 -11.13 5.62
C SER A 117 -0.71 -11.14 6.62
N GLU A 118 -0.70 -10.24 7.60
CA GLU A 118 -1.81 -10.08 8.55
C GLU A 118 -3.04 -9.55 7.85
N ASN A 119 -4.20 -10.09 8.23
CA ASN A 119 -5.48 -9.71 7.69
C ASN A 119 -6.58 -9.75 8.77
N PRO A 120 -7.55 -8.81 8.77
CA PRO A 120 -7.59 -7.60 7.93
C PRO A 120 -6.66 -6.49 8.47
N VAL A 121 -6.26 -5.57 7.60
CA VAL A 121 -5.55 -4.34 7.97
C VAL A 121 -6.50 -3.15 7.97
N GLY A 122 -6.27 -2.18 8.86
CA GLY A 122 -7.07 -0.95 8.91
C GLY A 122 -6.56 0.08 7.90
N TYR A 123 -7.45 0.89 7.33
CA TYR A 123 -7.09 2.03 6.49
C TYR A 123 -7.76 3.30 6.98
N PHE A 124 -7.00 4.40 7.05
CA PHE A 124 -7.54 5.73 7.27
C PHE A 124 -6.78 6.76 6.44
N GLY A 125 -7.50 7.72 5.88
CA GLY A 125 -6.88 8.75 5.06
C GLY A 125 -7.84 9.84 4.61
N PHE A 126 -7.32 10.68 3.72
CA PHE A 126 -7.99 11.81 3.12
C PHE A 126 -7.85 11.75 1.61
N ALA A 127 -8.79 12.35 0.89
CA ALA A 127 -8.73 12.42 -0.55
C ALA A 127 -9.25 13.75 -1.09
N ALA A 128 -8.64 14.18 -2.19
CA ALA A 128 -9.18 15.20 -3.07
C ALA A 128 -9.77 14.51 -4.30
N ARG A 129 -11.10 14.54 -4.45
CA ARG A 129 -11.81 13.81 -5.52
C ARG A 129 -12.86 14.68 -6.18
N THR A 130 -13.11 14.45 -7.46
CA THR A 130 -14.30 15.00 -8.11
C THR A 130 -15.58 14.58 -7.36
N PRO A 131 -16.64 15.40 -7.33
CA PRO A 131 -17.92 15.01 -6.75
C PRO A 131 -18.50 13.74 -7.38
N ASN A 132 -19.46 13.11 -6.69
CA ASN A 132 -20.17 11.93 -7.19
C ASN A 132 -21.08 12.31 -8.38
N GLN A 133 -20.52 12.34 -9.60
CA GLN A 133 -21.16 12.89 -10.80
C GLN A 133 -20.99 11.99 -12.03
N LYS A 134 -21.81 12.22 -13.07
CA LYS A 134 -21.80 11.36 -14.26
C LYS A 134 -20.60 11.73 -15.10
N GLY A 135 -19.95 10.74 -15.69
CA GLY A 135 -18.81 10.97 -16.56
C GLY A 135 -17.48 10.79 -15.84
N LEU A 136 -16.44 11.41 -16.39
CA LEU A 136 -15.08 11.29 -15.89
C LEU A 136 -14.93 11.87 -14.48
N GLN A 137 -14.24 11.10 -13.65
CA GLN A 137 -13.93 11.43 -12.27
C GLN A 137 -12.43 11.23 -12.01
N PHE A 138 -11.87 12.06 -11.14
CA PHE A 138 -10.46 12.04 -10.77
C PHE A 138 -10.30 12.06 -9.26
N GLY A 139 -9.26 11.42 -8.76
CA GLY A 139 -8.99 11.36 -7.34
C GLY A 139 -7.51 11.30 -7.02
N PHE A 140 -7.14 11.99 -5.95
CA PHE A 140 -5.89 11.81 -5.24
C PHE A 140 -6.22 11.43 -3.79
N ASP A 141 -5.63 10.34 -3.30
CA ASP A 141 -5.78 9.85 -1.94
C ASP A 141 -4.43 9.82 -1.23
N PHE A 142 -4.44 10.21 0.03
CA PHE A 142 -3.36 9.99 0.97
C PHE A 142 -3.91 9.28 2.21
N GLY A 143 -3.28 8.20 2.62
CA GLY A 143 -3.72 7.46 3.80
C GLY A 143 -2.64 6.57 4.37
N LEU A 144 -3.01 5.89 5.45
CA LEU A 144 -2.14 5.00 6.21
C LEU A 144 -2.84 3.64 6.34
N LEU A 145 -2.11 2.57 6.03
CA LEU A 145 -2.50 1.21 6.37
C LEU A 145 -1.91 0.87 7.73
N HIS A 146 -2.77 0.47 8.65
CA HIS A 146 -2.40 -0.01 9.97
C HIS A 146 -2.30 -1.54 9.94
N THR A 147 -1.09 -2.04 10.13
CA THR A 147 -0.74 -3.46 10.15
C THR A 147 -0.11 -3.80 11.51
N GLY A 148 0.03 -5.08 11.85
CA GLY A 148 0.72 -5.54 13.06
C GLY A 148 2.22 -5.80 12.86
N GLY A 149 2.78 -5.42 11.71
CA GLY A 149 4.19 -5.60 11.43
C GLY A 149 4.50 -6.60 10.33
N PRO A 150 5.67 -6.49 9.68
CA PRO A 150 6.18 -7.55 8.83
C PRO A 150 6.73 -8.71 9.67
N VAL A 151 6.60 -9.93 9.15
CA VAL A 151 7.41 -11.07 9.59
C VAL A 151 8.76 -10.98 8.87
N ILE A 152 9.83 -10.81 9.66
CA ILE A 152 11.18 -10.64 9.13
C ILE A 152 11.99 -11.92 9.35
N SER A 153 12.66 -12.41 8.31
CA SER A 153 13.50 -13.60 8.36
C SER A 153 14.78 -13.44 7.53
N GLY A 154 15.82 -14.18 7.91
CA GLY A 154 17.13 -14.22 7.24
C GLY A 154 18.14 -14.96 8.12
N VAL A 155 19.39 -15.05 7.66
CA VAL A 155 20.43 -15.84 8.37
C VAL A 155 21.12 -15.08 9.50
N ASP A 156 21.16 -13.74 9.43
CA ASP A 156 21.86 -12.89 10.40
C ASP A 156 20.85 -12.12 11.27
N THR A 157 20.82 -12.42 12.56
CA THR A 157 19.90 -11.81 13.52
C THR A 157 20.14 -10.31 13.72
N SER A 158 21.37 -9.83 13.53
CA SER A 158 21.69 -8.40 13.63
C SER A 158 21.10 -7.61 12.47
N LYS A 159 21.17 -8.16 11.25
CA LYS A 159 20.55 -7.58 10.05
C LYS A 159 19.03 -7.63 10.12
N ILE A 160 18.46 -8.71 10.65
CA ILE A 160 17.01 -8.79 10.94
C ILE A 160 16.58 -7.65 11.88
N ALA A 161 17.33 -7.41 12.96
CA ALA A 161 17.03 -6.31 13.87
C ALA A 161 17.15 -4.94 13.17
N ALA A 162 18.19 -4.74 12.36
CA ALA A 162 18.37 -3.51 11.60
C ALA A 162 17.23 -3.24 10.60
N ILE A 163 16.77 -4.27 9.88
CA ILE A 163 15.60 -4.18 8.98
C ILE A 163 14.36 -3.76 9.78
N LYS A 164 14.15 -4.38 10.94
CA LYS A 164 13.02 -4.09 11.82
C LYS A 164 13.02 -2.64 12.33
N ASP A 165 14.18 -2.13 12.72
CA ASP A 165 14.32 -0.80 13.32
C ASP A 165 14.17 0.34 12.29
N ASN A 166 14.44 0.06 11.01
CA ASN A 166 14.35 1.06 9.93
C ASN A 166 13.05 0.98 9.12
N LEU A 167 12.30 -0.11 9.22
CA LEU A 167 10.94 -0.19 8.70
C LEU A 167 9.96 0.55 9.62
N ALA A 168 8.99 1.27 9.05
CA ALA A 168 7.83 1.76 9.81
C ALA A 168 6.91 0.57 10.09
N PRO A 169 7.02 -0.12 11.25
CA PRO A 169 6.65 -1.51 11.32
C PRO A 169 5.14 -1.70 11.11
N ASN A 170 4.33 -0.78 11.63
CA ASN A 170 2.89 -0.98 11.74
C ASN A 170 2.07 0.00 10.90
N VAL A 171 2.73 0.91 10.17
CA VAL A 171 2.06 1.99 9.45
C VAL A 171 2.69 2.14 8.07
N LEU A 172 1.94 1.78 7.04
CA LEU A 172 2.38 1.89 5.66
C LEU A 172 1.67 3.05 4.96
N PRO A 173 2.39 4.04 4.43
CA PRO A 173 1.78 5.15 3.73
C PRO A 173 1.23 4.70 2.36
N ASN A 174 0.07 5.24 2.00
CA ASN A 174 -0.56 5.09 0.71
C ASN A 174 -0.71 6.46 0.04
N PHE A 175 -0.26 6.57 -1.20
CA PHE A 175 -0.55 7.71 -2.06
C PHE A 175 -1.12 7.16 -3.35
N GLN A 176 -2.36 7.50 -3.68
CA GLN A 176 -3.03 6.93 -4.85
C GLN A 176 -3.55 8.03 -5.77
N ILE A 177 -3.26 7.88 -7.06
CA ILE A 177 -3.91 8.67 -8.11
C ILE A 177 -4.89 7.76 -8.83
N SER A 178 -6.10 8.25 -9.09
CA SER A 178 -7.15 7.48 -9.72
C SER A 178 -7.93 8.27 -10.76
N VAL A 179 -8.38 7.55 -11.78
CA VAL A 179 -9.34 8.01 -12.78
C VAL A 179 -10.49 7.02 -12.82
N GLY A 180 -11.70 7.54 -13.02
CA GLY A 180 -12.89 6.71 -13.03
C GLY A 180 -14.01 7.28 -13.88
N TYR A 181 -15.09 6.54 -13.94
CA TYR A 181 -16.30 6.91 -14.63
C TYR A 181 -17.53 6.60 -13.76
N GLY A 182 -18.33 7.63 -13.47
CA GLY A 182 -19.61 7.48 -12.77
C GLY A 182 -20.78 7.31 -13.74
N PHE A 183 -21.68 6.38 -13.44
CA PHE A 183 -22.83 6.05 -14.29
C PHE A 183 -24.10 5.72 -13.51
#